data_AF-A0A5R9M0Z3-F1
#
_entry.id   AF-A0A5R9M0Z3-F1
#
_cell.length_a   1.000
_cell.length_b   1.000
_cell.length_c   1.000
_cell.angle_alpha   90.00
_cell.angle_beta   90.00
_cell.angle_gamma   90.00
#
_symmetry.space_group_name_H-M   'P 1'
#
loop_
_entity.id
_entity.type
_entity.pdbx_description
1 polymer ?
#
loop_
_entity_poly.entity_id
_entity_poly.type
_entity_poly.pdbx_seq_one_letter_code
_entity_poly.pdbx_strand_id
1 'polypeptide(L)'
;MPGTLSRRFCGQGCCGSAGLTPGARYTVDSRRLDENHAKIRKVWDGLGGGEWPDEAQWRTLRAADELTTEKLAGLTASEHGTDTVTVMLPMPGIRFLRLSKN
;
A
#
# COMPACT_ATOMS: atom_id res chain seq x y z
N MET A 1 6.89 -29.94 22.11
CA MET A 1 6.42 -28.60 22.53
C MET A 1 5.63 -28.00 21.37
N PRO A 2 4.42 -27.48 21.59
CA PRO A 2 3.45 -27.31 20.50
C PRO A 2 3.78 -26.09 19.65
N GLY A 3 3.93 -26.30 18.34
CA GLY A 3 4.03 -25.24 17.35
C GLY A 3 2.65 -24.63 17.09
N THR A 4 2.49 -23.37 17.46
CA THR A 4 1.28 -22.60 17.15
C THR A 4 1.44 -21.93 15.79
N LEU A 5 1.02 -22.63 14.73
CA LEU A 5 0.73 -22.01 13.44
C LEU A 5 -0.55 -21.18 13.58
N SER A 6 -0.41 -19.90 13.97
CA SER A 6 -1.52 -18.97 13.99
C SER A 6 -1.82 -18.49 12.57
N ARG A 7 -2.60 -19.27 11.82
CA ARG A 7 -3.34 -18.74 10.66
C ARG A 7 -4.45 -17.82 11.19
N ARG A 8 -4.22 -16.51 11.19
CA ARG A 8 -5.29 -15.53 11.29
C ARG A 8 -5.65 -15.01 9.90
N PHE A 9 -6.70 -15.57 9.33
CA PHE A 9 -7.51 -14.89 8.33
C PHE A 9 -8.24 -13.74 9.03
N CYS A 10 -7.98 -12.50 8.63
CA CYS A 10 -8.72 -11.32 9.06
C CYS A 10 -8.65 -10.29 7.93
N GLY A 11 -9.66 -9.44 7.74
CA GLY A 11 -9.80 -8.46 6.65
C GLY A 11 -8.76 -7.31 6.61
N GLN A 12 -7.56 -7.57 7.10
CA GLN A 12 -6.35 -6.74 7.07
C GLN A 12 -5.24 -7.62 6.48
N GLY A 13 -4.63 -7.21 5.37
CA GLY A 13 -3.57 -8.00 4.74
C GLY A 13 -2.33 -7.99 5.63
N CYS A 14 -2.02 -9.11 6.28
CA CYS A 14 -0.70 -9.29 6.91
C CYS A 14 0.32 -9.61 5.83
N CYS A 15 1.32 -8.74 5.65
CA CYS A 15 2.43 -8.99 4.75
C CYS A 15 3.62 -9.52 5.56
N GLY A 16 3.92 -10.82 5.40
CA GLY A 16 5.17 -11.40 5.90
C GLY A 16 6.31 -11.08 4.96
N SER A 17 7.47 -10.70 5.51
CA SER A 17 8.71 -10.51 4.76
C SER A 17 9.73 -11.58 5.14
N ALA A 18 10.47 -12.09 4.15
CA ALA A 18 11.54 -13.06 4.33
C ALA A 18 12.76 -12.64 3.51
N GLY A 19 13.96 -13.09 3.93
CA GLY A 19 15.22 -12.75 3.27
C GLY A 19 15.77 -11.37 3.65
N LEU A 20 15.31 -10.79 4.76
CA LEU A 20 15.89 -9.57 5.32
C LEU A 20 17.26 -9.88 5.95
N THR A 21 18.16 -8.88 5.98
CA THR A 21 19.41 -8.99 6.75
C THR A 21 19.06 -9.03 8.24
N PRO A 22 19.40 -10.10 8.99
CA PRO A 22 19.09 -10.19 10.42
C PRO A 22 19.61 -8.99 11.21
N GLY A 23 18.78 -8.46 12.12
CA GLY A 23 19.11 -7.30 12.96
C GLY A 23 19.18 -5.95 12.21
N ALA A 24 19.05 -5.92 10.89
CA ALA A 24 19.05 -4.68 10.14
C ALA A 24 17.71 -3.93 10.27
N ARG A 25 17.80 -2.60 10.21
CA ARG A 25 16.66 -1.69 10.22
C ARG A 25 16.23 -1.36 8.80
N TYR A 26 14.93 -1.34 8.57
CA TYR A 26 14.33 -0.99 7.30
C TYR A 26 13.31 0.12 7.48
N THR A 27 13.28 1.04 6.52
CA THR A 27 12.14 1.93 6.30
C THR A 27 11.10 1.22 5.45
N VAL A 28 9.82 1.54 5.70
CA VAL A 28 8.69 0.97 4.97
C VAL A 28 7.87 2.09 4.36
N ASP A 29 7.83 2.12 3.04
CA ASP A 29 6.99 3.03 2.26
C ASP A 29 5.79 2.26 1.72
N SER A 30 4.60 2.84 1.87
CA SER A 30 3.33 2.29 1.40
C SER A 30 2.73 3.21 0.35
N ARG A 31 2.13 2.62 -0.69
CA ARG A 31 1.24 3.32 -1.62
C ARG A 31 -0.03 2.49 -1.76
N ARG A 32 -1.17 3.15 -1.93
CA ARG A 32 -2.47 2.47 -2.00
C ARG A 32 -3.34 3.02 -3.12
N LEU A 33 -4.09 2.10 -3.72
CA LEU A 33 -5.16 2.37 -4.66
C LEU A 33 -6.41 1.72 -4.07
N ASP A 34 -7.38 2.52 -3.64
CA ASP A 34 -8.65 2.05 -3.07
C ASP A 34 -9.78 3.03 -3.39
N GLU A 35 -10.98 2.81 -2.86
CA GLU A 35 -12.13 3.68 -3.12
C GLU A 35 -11.88 5.17 -2.81
N ASN A 36 -11.01 5.45 -1.84
CA ASN A 36 -10.73 6.77 -1.33
C ASN A 36 -9.35 7.30 -1.77
N HIS A 37 -8.49 6.48 -2.35
CA HIS A 37 -7.11 6.84 -2.69
C HIS A 37 -6.76 6.47 -4.12
N ALA A 38 -6.19 7.43 -4.87
CA ALA A 38 -5.74 7.28 -6.25
C ALA A 38 -6.81 6.77 -7.24
N LYS A 39 -8.11 6.89 -6.91
CA LYS A 39 -9.22 6.49 -7.78
C LYS A 39 -9.53 7.58 -8.79
N ILE A 40 -8.78 7.61 -9.90
CA ILE A 40 -8.95 8.60 -10.98
C ILE A 40 -10.38 8.66 -11.53
N ARG A 41 -11.10 7.52 -11.51
CA ARG A 41 -12.51 7.45 -11.93
C ARG A 41 -13.42 8.37 -11.09
N LYS A 42 -13.18 8.46 -9.78
CA LYS A 42 -13.98 9.32 -8.88
C LYS A 42 -13.80 10.80 -9.23
N VAL A 43 -12.59 11.19 -9.61
CA VAL A 43 -12.30 12.55 -10.09
C VAL A 43 -13.02 12.80 -11.42
N TRP A 44 -12.96 11.84 -12.35
CA TRP A 44 -13.65 11.94 -13.63
C TRP A 44 -15.17 12.12 -13.48
N ASP A 45 -15.80 11.29 -12.65
CA ASP A 45 -17.24 11.38 -12.39
C ASP A 45 -17.60 12.74 -11.73
N GLY A 46 -16.72 13.26 -10.86
CA GLY A 46 -16.87 14.60 -10.26
C GLY A 46 -16.73 15.78 -11.23
N LEU A 47 -16.09 15.57 -12.38
CA LEU A 47 -15.97 16.57 -13.47
C LEU A 47 -17.18 16.54 -14.43
N GLY A 48 -18.21 15.73 -14.13
CA GLY A 48 -19.40 15.57 -14.96
C GLY A 48 -19.33 14.39 -15.93
N GLY A 49 -18.17 13.71 -16.04
CA GLY A 49 -17.99 12.58 -16.94
C GLY A 49 -18.13 12.94 -18.43
N GLY A 50 -18.43 11.93 -19.25
CA GLY A 50 -18.57 12.06 -20.71
C GLY A 50 -17.85 10.94 -21.48
N GLU A 51 -17.87 11.03 -22.80
CA GLU A 51 -17.10 10.11 -23.65
C GLU A 51 -15.60 10.45 -23.68
N TRP A 52 -15.26 11.74 -23.68
CA TRP A 52 -13.88 12.20 -23.73
C TRP A 52 -13.68 13.49 -22.91
N PRO A 53 -12.56 13.64 -22.18
CA PRO A 53 -12.27 14.87 -21.46
C PRO A 53 -11.84 15.99 -22.40
N ASP A 54 -12.23 17.22 -22.09
CA ASP A 54 -11.63 18.43 -22.65
C ASP A 54 -10.23 18.69 -22.07
N GLU A 55 -9.55 19.75 -22.55
CA GLU A 55 -8.19 20.07 -22.10
C GLU A 55 -8.09 20.45 -20.62
N ALA A 56 -9.09 21.15 -20.08
CA ALA A 56 -9.12 21.55 -18.68
C ALA A 56 -9.36 20.33 -17.78
N GLN A 57 -10.27 19.45 -18.18
CA GLN A 57 -10.52 18.17 -17.51
C GLN A 57 -9.28 17.27 -17.57
N TRP A 58 -8.60 17.18 -18.72
CA TRP A 58 -7.34 16.45 -18.84
C TRP A 58 -6.25 16.96 -17.89
N ARG A 59 -6.14 18.28 -17.72
CA ARG A 59 -5.19 18.88 -16.79
C ARG A 59 -5.51 18.46 -15.35
N THR A 60 -6.77 18.49 -14.96
CA THR A 60 -7.22 18.06 -13.62
C THR A 60 -6.99 16.58 -13.40
N LEU A 61 -7.30 15.72 -14.39
CA LEU A 61 -7.07 14.28 -14.30
C LEU A 61 -5.58 13.96 -14.14
N ARG A 62 -4.70 14.59 -14.94
CA ARG A 62 -3.25 14.40 -14.79
C ARG A 62 -2.73 14.85 -13.44
N ALA A 63 -3.22 15.97 -12.92
CA ALA A 63 -2.84 16.44 -11.59
C ALA A 63 -3.33 15.50 -10.46
N ALA A 64 -4.38 14.72 -10.70
CA ALA A 64 -4.93 13.78 -9.72
C ALA A 64 -4.39 12.35 -9.87
N ASP A 65 -3.68 12.03 -10.95
CA ASP A 65 -3.08 10.71 -11.22
C ASP A 65 -1.77 10.52 -10.44
N GLU A 66 -1.86 10.60 -9.11
CA GLU A 66 -0.73 10.46 -8.21
C GLU A 66 -0.95 9.34 -7.20
N LEU A 67 0.06 8.48 -7.01
CA LEU A 67 0.12 7.54 -5.89
C LEU A 67 0.94 8.13 -4.75
N THR A 68 0.25 8.81 -3.84
CA THR A 68 0.86 9.36 -2.63
C THR A 68 1.56 8.28 -1.81
N THR A 69 2.76 8.59 -1.34
CA THR A 69 3.54 7.68 -0.49
C THR A 69 3.22 7.94 0.99
N GLU A 70 2.78 6.90 1.68
CA GLU A 70 2.55 6.83 3.11
C GLU A 70 3.79 6.21 3.79
N LYS A 71 4.36 6.91 4.79
CA LYS A 71 5.44 6.36 5.61
C LYS A 71 4.84 5.49 6.71
N LEU A 72 5.17 4.21 6.73
CA LEU A 72 4.79 3.31 7.83
C LEU A 72 5.89 3.25 8.89
N ALA A 73 5.57 2.65 10.03
CA ALA A 73 6.57 2.34 11.04
C ALA A 73 7.71 1.52 10.42
N GLY A 74 8.95 1.93 10.71
CA GLY A 74 10.12 1.15 10.34
C GLY A 74 10.14 -0.19 11.07
N LEU A 75 10.85 -1.15 10.51
CA LEU A 75 10.91 -2.52 11.01
C LEU A 75 12.35 -2.96 11.25
N THR A 76 12.55 -3.88 12.19
CA THR A 76 13.86 -4.45 12.50
C THR A 76 13.78 -5.95 12.27
N ALA A 77 14.53 -6.45 11.29
CA ALA A 77 14.49 -7.85 10.95
C ALA A 77 14.89 -8.72 12.14
N SER A 78 14.11 -9.77 12.40
CA SER A 78 14.44 -10.76 13.42
C SER A 78 15.76 -11.48 13.11
N GLU A 79 16.25 -12.28 14.07
CA GLU A 79 17.43 -13.14 13.87
C GLU A 79 17.28 -14.11 12.69
N HIS A 80 16.03 -14.41 12.30
CA HIS A 80 15.70 -15.28 11.17
C HIS A 80 15.51 -14.53 9.85
N GLY A 81 15.78 -13.22 9.81
CA GLY A 81 15.63 -12.42 8.59
C GLY A 81 14.18 -12.26 8.14
N THR A 82 13.24 -12.29 9.08
CA THR A 82 11.81 -12.13 8.86
C THR A 82 11.23 -11.03 9.73
N ASP A 83 10.14 -10.42 9.26
CA ASP A 83 9.30 -9.52 10.05
C ASP A 83 7.86 -9.47 9.47
N THR A 84 6.92 -8.97 10.26
CA THR A 84 5.51 -8.82 9.87
C THR A 84 5.09 -7.36 9.91
N VAL A 85 4.47 -6.90 8.82
CA VAL A 85 3.81 -5.59 8.77
C VAL A 85 2.31 -5.80 8.61
N THR A 86 1.54 -5.13 9.47
CA THR A 86 0.08 -5.13 9.42
C THR A 86 -0.39 -3.88 8.71
N VAL A 87 -1.22 -4.05 7.67
CA VAL A 87 -1.84 -2.94 6.95
C VAL A 87 -3.33 -3.16 6.75
N MET A 88 -4.09 -2.06 6.78
CA MET A 88 -5.48 -2.06 6.36
C MET A 88 -5.54 -2.11 4.83
N LEU A 89 -6.23 -3.12 4.28
CA LEU A 89 -6.48 -3.26 2.85
C LEU A 89 -8.00 -3.26 2.61
N PRO A 90 -8.61 -2.09 2.34
CA PRO A 90 -10.02 -2.02 1.96
C PRO A 90 -10.29 -2.82 0.69
N MET A 91 -11.47 -3.43 0.58
CA MET A 91 -11.89 -4.16 -0.62
C MET A 91 -12.90 -3.34 -1.43
N PRO A 92 -12.72 -3.18 -2.76
CA PRO A 92 -11.53 -3.55 -3.53
C PRO A 92 -10.37 -2.56 -3.28
N GLY A 93 -9.14 -3.08 -3.21
CA GLY A 93 -7.97 -2.25 -3.02
C GLY A 93 -6.66 -2.97 -3.31
N ILE A 94 -5.65 -2.20 -3.67
CA ILE A 94 -4.28 -2.65 -3.92
C ILE A 94 -3.34 -1.84 -3.03
N ARG A 95 -2.36 -2.50 -2.42
CA ARG A 95 -1.25 -1.85 -1.70
C ARG A 95 0.09 -2.31 -2.24
N PHE A 96 1.01 -1.37 -2.37
CA PHE A 96 2.40 -1.60 -2.68
C PHE A 96 3.26 -1.22 -1.47
N LEU A 97 4.12 -2.14 -1.02
CA LEU A 97 5.05 -1.91 0.08
C LEU A 97 6.48 -1.97 -0.44
N ARG A 98 7.28 -0.97 -0.10
CA ARG A 98 8.71 -0.93 -0.40
C ARG A 98 9.50 -0.90 0.90
N LEU A 99 10.36 -1.88 1.07
CA LEU A 99 11.31 -1.96 2.18
C LEU A 99 12.66 -1.44 1.69
N SER A 100 13.29 -0.55 2.45
CA SER A 100 14.64 -0.04 2.13
C SER A 100 15.49 -0.07 3.38
N LYS A 101 16.65 -0.72 3.28
CA LYS A 101 17.59 -0.87 4.39
C LYS A 101 18.21 0.49 4.72
N ASN A 102 18.28 0.81 6.01
CA ASN A 102 19.01 1.98 6.52
C ASN A 102 20.49 1.70 6.74
#